data_AF-A0A6J2Y7C8-F1
#
_entry.id   AF-A0A6J2Y7C8-F1
#
_cell.length_a   1.000
_cell.length_b   1.000
_cell.length_c   1.000
_cell.angle_alpha   90.00
_cell.angle_beta   90.00
_cell.angle_gamma   90.00
#
_symmetry.space_group_name_H-M   'P 1'
#
loop_
_entity.id
_entity.type
_entity.pdbx_description
1 polymer ?
#
loop_
_entity_poly.entity_id
_entity_poly.type
_entity_poly.pdbx_seq_one_letter_code
_entity_poly.pdbx_strand_id
1 'polypeptide(L)'
;MFFGKVSSVLVLVLALIKTGCLALECWKCTSDYDASCSDHFNTTRIFKNRVHLNDYESYGTNQLNRREPHLFTCEGMHTSTIEQYKNVCLKKVYIIPNRPNKYIRECRMVLKSHKVGECPSDVLAAATDRSLVHCSSCEYDGCNSANRNTVFLMGLLPLLIFIFTH
;
A
#
# COMPACT_ATOMS: atom_id res chain seq x y z
N MET A 1 -32.09 -29.03 12.58
CA MET A 1 -31.07 -28.82 11.52
C MET A 1 -31.00 -27.35 11.05
N PHE A 2 -31.28 -26.36 11.92
CA PHE A 2 -31.32 -24.93 11.55
C PHE A 2 -30.18 -24.08 12.14
N PHE A 3 -29.37 -24.64 13.05
CA PHE A 3 -28.31 -23.89 13.73
C PHE A 3 -27.06 -23.61 12.88
N GLY A 4 -26.91 -24.25 11.72
CA GLY A 4 -25.72 -24.09 10.86
C GLY A 4 -25.70 -22.80 10.02
N LYS A 5 -26.87 -22.26 9.62
CA LYS A 5 -26.93 -21.13 8.69
C LYS A 5 -26.73 -19.76 9.36
N VAL A 6 -27.10 -19.63 10.63
CA VAL A 6 -26.97 -18.37 11.39
C VAL A 6 -25.50 -18.04 11.66
N SER A 7 -24.64 -19.05 11.81
CA SER A 7 -23.21 -18.88 12.09
C SER A 7 -22.44 -18.27 10.92
N SER A 8 -22.75 -18.66 9.68
CA SER A 8 -22.03 -18.16 8.49
C SER A 8 -22.30 -16.69 8.20
N VAL A 9 -23.54 -16.22 8.38
CA VAL A 9 -23.91 -14.81 8.17
C VAL A 9 -23.23 -13.90 9.20
N LEU A 10 -23.14 -14.34 10.45
CA LEU A 10 -22.48 -13.56 11.51
C LEU A 10 -20.97 -13.42 11.25
N VAL A 11 -20.30 -14.48 10.78
CA VAL A 11 -18.88 -14.43 10.41
C VAL A 11 -18.65 -13.47 9.23
N LEU A 12 -19.55 -13.46 8.25
CA LEU A 12 -19.47 -12.52 7.11
C LEU A 12 -19.66 -11.07 7.58
N VAL A 13 -20.63 -10.80 8.45
CA VAL A 13 -20.90 -9.46 9.00
C VAL A 13 -19.74 -8.97 9.87
N LEU A 14 -19.16 -9.84 10.70
CA LEU A 14 -17.98 -9.49 11.52
C LEU A 14 -16.73 -9.25 10.66
N ALA A 15 -16.57 -9.98 9.55
CA ALA A 15 -15.52 -9.72 8.58
C ALA A 15 -15.68 -8.34 7.89
N LEU A 16 -16.93 -7.92 7.63
CA LEU A 16 -17.25 -6.61 7.06
C LEU A 16 -17.08 -5.44 8.05
N ILE A 17 -17.29 -5.66 9.35
CA ILE A 17 -17.12 -4.62 10.38
C ILE A 17 -15.64 -4.33 10.66
N LYS A 18 -14.75 -5.33 10.51
CA LYS A 18 -13.33 -5.18 10.87
C LYS A 18 -12.52 -4.28 9.92
N THR A 19 -13.05 -3.94 8.75
CA THR A 19 -12.35 -3.12 7.75
C THR A 19 -12.42 -1.60 8.00
N GLY A 20 -13.20 -1.13 8.98
CA GLY A 20 -13.46 0.31 9.16
C GLY A 20 -12.54 1.08 10.11
N CYS A 21 -11.75 0.41 10.96
CA CYS A 21 -10.98 1.07 12.04
C CYS A 21 -9.47 0.81 12.02
N LEU A 22 -8.96 0.04 11.06
CA LEU A 22 -7.52 -0.14 10.92
C LEU A 22 -6.98 0.98 10.04
N ALA A 23 -5.97 1.67 10.52
CA ALA A 23 -5.30 2.64 9.68
C ALA A 23 -4.54 1.97 8.55
N LEU A 24 -4.71 2.55 7.36
CA LEU A 24 -4.02 2.13 6.17
C LEU A 24 -2.51 2.10 6.39
N GLU A 25 -1.88 0.97 6.09
CA GLU A 25 -0.44 0.83 6.10
C GLU A 25 0.11 0.81 4.67
N CYS A 26 1.04 1.69 4.36
CA CYS A 26 1.64 1.77 3.03
C CYS A 26 3.14 1.52 3.10
N TRP A 27 3.70 0.94 2.03
CA TRP A 27 5.16 0.95 1.90
C TRP A 27 5.65 2.38 1.71
N LYS A 28 6.66 2.75 2.49
CA LYS A 28 7.35 4.04 2.42
C LYS A 28 8.81 3.81 2.06
N CYS A 29 9.23 4.31 0.89
CA CYS A 29 10.61 4.25 0.43
C CYS A 29 10.87 5.11 -0.81
N THR A 30 12.14 5.34 -1.11
CA THR A 30 12.60 5.88 -2.40
C THR A 30 13.83 5.14 -2.88
N SER A 31 13.88 4.82 -4.17
CA SER A 31 15.02 4.10 -4.76
C SER A 31 16.30 4.95 -4.88
N ASP A 32 16.21 6.26 -4.64
CA ASP A 32 17.39 7.13 -4.57
C ASP A 32 18.25 6.82 -3.34
N TYR A 33 17.63 6.38 -2.24
CA TYR A 33 18.32 6.07 -0.99
C TYR A 33 18.49 4.56 -0.78
N ASP A 34 17.56 3.75 -1.27
CA ASP A 34 17.63 2.29 -1.13
C ASP A 34 17.14 1.59 -2.41
N ALA A 35 18.07 0.92 -3.11
CA ALA A 35 17.80 0.19 -4.34
C ALA A 35 16.76 -0.94 -4.18
N SER A 36 16.51 -1.43 -2.97
CA SER A 36 15.45 -2.41 -2.69
C SER A 36 14.03 -1.84 -2.84
N CYS A 37 13.89 -0.50 -2.91
CA CYS A 37 12.65 0.17 -3.30
C CYS A 37 12.37 0.11 -4.80
N SER A 38 13.10 -0.66 -5.61
CA SER A 38 12.81 -0.82 -7.05
C SER A 38 11.61 -1.74 -7.32
N ASP A 39 11.20 -1.83 -8.59
CA ASP A 39 10.42 -2.96 -9.10
C ASP A 39 11.38 -3.97 -9.75
N HIS A 40 11.37 -5.27 -9.43
CA HIS A 40 10.39 -6.01 -8.62
C HIS A 40 10.54 -5.80 -7.10
N PHE A 41 9.47 -5.39 -6.43
CA PHE A 41 9.46 -5.16 -4.99
C PHE A 41 9.34 -6.49 -4.22
N ASN A 42 10.46 -7.07 -3.80
CA ASN A 42 10.48 -8.37 -3.11
C ASN A 42 10.26 -8.19 -1.60
N THR A 43 8.98 -8.21 -1.19
CA THR A 43 8.58 -8.08 0.21
C THR A 43 9.20 -9.16 1.09
N THR A 44 9.29 -10.42 0.61
CA THR A 44 9.90 -11.53 1.37
C THR A 44 11.36 -11.25 1.72
N ARG A 45 12.14 -10.70 0.78
CA ARG A 45 13.53 -10.30 1.05
C ARG A 45 13.61 -9.17 2.08
N ILE A 46 12.74 -8.17 1.94
CA ILE A 46 12.70 -7.03 2.87
C ILE A 46 12.38 -7.51 4.29
N PHE A 47 11.39 -8.39 4.46
CA PHE A 47 11.04 -8.94 5.77
C PHE A 47 12.18 -9.75 6.39
N LYS A 48 12.86 -10.60 5.61
CA LYS A 48 14.04 -11.34 6.09
C LYS A 48 15.15 -10.41 6.55
N ASN A 49 15.44 -9.36 5.78
CA ASN A 49 16.46 -8.37 6.15
C ASN A 49 16.08 -7.60 7.43
N ARG A 50 14.79 -7.30 7.62
CA ARG A 50 14.29 -6.60 8.81
C ARG A 50 14.50 -7.38 10.10
N VAL A 51 14.29 -8.71 10.07
CA VAL A 51 14.48 -9.56 11.25
C VAL A 51 15.91 -9.39 11.77
N HIS A 52 16.90 -9.32 10.89
CA HIS A 52 18.29 -9.09 11.28
C HIS A 52 18.58 -7.68 11.80
N LEU A 53 17.84 -6.66 11.35
CA LEU A 53 18.04 -5.27 11.77
C LEU A 53 17.38 -4.96 13.12
N ASN A 54 16.21 -5.55 13.39
CA ASN A 54 15.50 -5.37 14.66
C ASN A 54 16.33 -5.86 15.87
N ASP A 55 17.16 -6.89 15.68
CA ASP A 55 18.07 -7.38 16.72
C ASP A 55 19.15 -6.33 17.11
N TYR A 56 19.46 -5.39 16.20
CA TYR A 56 20.48 -4.36 16.40
C TYR A 56 19.89 -3.03 16.89
N GLU A 57 18.62 -2.75 16.56
CA GLU A 57 17.94 -1.49 16.87
C GLU A 57 17.51 -1.35 18.34
N SER A 58 17.63 -2.41 19.15
CA SER A 58 17.30 -2.39 20.57
C SER A 58 18.23 -1.51 21.44
N TYR A 59 19.29 -0.92 20.87
CA TYR A 59 20.30 -0.15 21.62
C TYR A 59 20.33 1.38 21.34
N GLY A 60 19.43 1.92 20.52
CA GLY A 60 19.50 3.35 20.17
C GLY A 60 18.16 3.98 19.83
N THR A 61 17.63 4.77 20.76
CA THR A 61 16.45 5.63 20.61
C THR A 61 16.71 6.77 19.61
N ASN A 62 16.70 6.49 18.31
CA ASN A 62 16.61 7.51 17.26
C ASN A 62 16.01 6.89 15.98
N GLN A 63 14.68 6.83 15.87
CA GLN A 63 13.94 6.50 14.65
C GLN A 63 14.07 7.57 13.53
N LEU A 64 15.15 8.34 13.53
CA LEU A 64 15.39 9.44 12.60
C LEU A 64 16.07 8.89 11.34
N ASN A 65 15.25 8.60 10.32
CA ASN A 65 15.62 8.23 8.95
C ASN A 65 15.78 6.73 8.66
N ARG A 66 14.77 5.91 8.95
CA ARG A 66 14.63 4.63 8.25
C ARG A 66 14.42 4.89 6.75
N ARG A 67 15.50 4.73 5.97
CA ARG A 67 15.52 4.89 4.50
C ARG A 67 15.14 3.61 3.77
N GLU A 68 15.24 2.50 4.46
CA GLU A 68 14.85 1.18 3.98
C GLU A 68 13.34 1.07 3.75
N PRO A 69 12.90 0.23 2.80
CA PRO A 69 11.48 -0.05 2.62
C PRO A 69 10.83 -0.60 3.88
N HIS A 70 9.80 0.10 4.33
CA HIS A 70 9.02 -0.30 5.49
C HIS A 70 7.54 -0.02 5.28
N LEU A 71 6.69 -0.87 5.85
CA LEU A 71 5.30 -0.51 6.11
C LEU A 71 5.29 0.64 7.12
N PHE A 72 4.55 1.68 6.78
CA PHE A 72 4.34 2.88 7.57
C PHE A 72 2.83 3.11 7.65
N THR A 73 2.31 3.21 8.87
CA THR A 73 0.91 3.51 9.13
C THR A 73 0.62 4.96 8.72
N CYS A 74 -0.39 5.20 7.89
CA CYS A 74 -0.75 6.55 7.43
C CYS A 74 -1.47 7.39 8.51
N GLU A 75 -1.44 6.97 9.78
CA GLU A 75 -1.93 7.73 10.93
C GLU A 75 -1.07 8.97 11.18
N GLY A 76 -1.70 10.06 11.61
CA GLY A 76 -1.00 11.30 11.97
C GLY A 76 -1.00 12.40 10.91
N MET A 77 -1.53 12.16 9.71
CA MET A 77 -1.99 13.24 8.84
C MET A 77 -3.34 13.76 9.39
N HIS A 78 -3.29 14.49 10.50
CA HIS A 78 -4.42 15.01 11.29
C HIS A 78 -5.29 16.04 10.53
N THR A 79 -5.95 15.59 9.46
CA THR A 79 -7.11 16.27 8.87
C THR A 79 -8.26 15.30 8.62
N SER A 80 -8.30 14.16 9.31
CA SER A 80 -9.46 13.25 9.30
C SER A 80 -10.76 13.92 9.81
N THR A 81 -10.66 15.10 10.42
CA THR A 81 -11.80 16.00 10.72
C THR A 81 -12.32 16.78 9.50
N ILE A 82 -11.57 16.85 8.41
CA ILE A 82 -12.02 17.40 7.13
C ILE A 82 -12.59 16.22 6.34
N GLU A 83 -13.91 16.06 6.38
CA GLU A 83 -14.66 14.96 5.77
C GLU A 83 -14.43 14.76 4.25
N GLN A 84 -13.63 15.61 3.62
CA GLN A 84 -13.36 15.61 2.18
C GLN A 84 -12.11 14.84 1.79
N TYR A 85 -11.28 14.38 2.73
CA TYR A 85 -10.02 13.70 2.44
C TYR A 85 -10.01 12.23 2.88
N LYS A 86 -9.14 11.44 2.26
CA LYS A 86 -8.82 10.06 2.61
C LYS A 86 -7.34 9.78 2.40
N ASN A 87 -6.81 8.81 3.15
CA ASN A 87 -5.45 8.33 2.96
C ASN A 87 -5.40 7.26 1.86
N VAL A 88 -4.37 7.31 1.03
CA VAL A 88 -4.08 6.30 0.00
C VAL A 88 -2.60 5.95 0.02
N CYS A 89 -2.27 4.74 -0.41
CA CYS A 89 -0.90 4.39 -0.76
C CYS A 89 -0.63 4.84 -2.20
N LEU A 90 0.45 5.60 -2.39
CA LEU A 90 0.86 6.08 -3.71
C LEU A 90 2.13 5.35 -4.15
N LYS A 91 2.20 5.02 -5.45
CA LYS A 91 3.40 4.57 -6.14
C LYS A 91 3.69 5.52 -7.30
N LYS A 92 4.93 6.03 -7.38
CA LYS A 92 5.42 6.89 -8.47
C LYS A 92 6.66 6.27 -9.09
N VAL A 93 6.78 6.31 -10.41
CA VAL A 93 7.96 5.86 -11.16
C VAL A 93 8.38 6.96 -12.11
N TYR A 94 9.63 7.37 -11.99
CA TYR A 94 10.25 8.36 -12.85
C TYR A 94 11.33 7.72 -13.71
N ILE A 95 11.35 8.02 -15.01
CA ILE A 95 12.50 7.74 -15.88
C ILE A 95 13.48 8.90 -15.74
N ILE A 96 14.73 8.56 -15.44
CA ILE A 96 15.83 9.53 -15.36
C ILE A 96 16.81 9.17 -16.47
N PRO A 97 17.19 10.10 -17.36
CA PRO A 97 18.16 9.83 -18.42
C PRO A 97 19.47 9.27 -17.84
N ASN A 98 19.98 8.19 -18.43
CA ASN A 98 21.23 7.52 -18.06
C ASN A 98 21.29 7.02 -16.60
N ARG A 99 20.13 6.83 -15.95
CA ARG A 99 20.06 6.27 -14.59
C ARG A 99 18.94 5.24 -14.49
N PRO A 100 19.01 4.32 -13.51
CA PRO A 100 17.88 3.47 -13.19
C PRO A 100 16.63 4.31 -12.89
N ASN A 101 15.46 3.74 -13.18
CA ASN A 101 14.19 4.37 -12.85
C ASN A 101 14.12 4.68 -11.35
N LYS A 102 13.57 5.84 -11.02
CA LYS A 102 13.34 6.26 -9.65
C LYS A 102 11.95 5.85 -9.19
N TYR A 103 11.88 5.03 -8.15
CA TYR A 103 10.64 4.55 -7.55
C TYR A 103 10.42 5.26 -6.22
N ILE A 104 9.21 5.77 -6.00
CA ILE A 104 8.81 6.38 -4.73
C ILE A 104 7.50 5.75 -4.29
N ARG A 105 7.45 5.31 -3.03
CA ARG A 105 6.25 4.80 -2.37
C ARG A 105 6.01 5.59 -1.09
N GLU A 106 4.78 6.04 -0.89
CA GLU A 106 4.42 6.88 0.26
C GLU A 106 2.93 6.77 0.61
N CYS A 107 2.59 7.10 1.86
CA CYS A 107 1.24 7.49 2.24
C CYS A 107 0.94 8.90 1.70
N ARG A 108 -0.28 9.13 1.23
CA ARG A 108 -0.72 10.46 0.81
C ARG A 108 -2.18 10.70 1.16
N MET A 109 -2.52 11.92 1.55
CA MET A 109 -3.90 12.38 1.60
C MET A 109 -4.36 12.87 0.24
N VAL A 110 -5.53 12.41 -0.18
CA VAL A 110 -6.20 12.83 -1.41
C VAL A 110 -7.66 13.15 -1.11
N LEU A 111 -8.34 13.84 -2.02
CA LEU A 111 -9.78 14.05 -1.91
C LEU A 111 -10.52 12.70 -1.94
N LYS A 112 -11.63 12.59 -1.21
CA LYS A 112 -12.47 11.37 -1.22
C LYS A 112 -12.99 11.03 -2.62
N SER A 113 -13.16 12.03 -3.48
CA SER A 113 -13.52 11.88 -4.89
C SER A 113 -12.41 11.26 -5.76
N HIS A 114 -11.17 11.20 -5.27
CA HIS A 114 -10.05 10.57 -5.98
C HIS A 114 -10.33 9.08 -6.20
N LYS A 115 -10.19 8.60 -7.44
CA LYS A 115 -10.44 7.19 -7.75
C LYS A 115 -9.18 6.35 -7.52
N VAL A 116 -9.38 5.13 -7.02
CA VAL A 116 -8.32 4.14 -6.87
C VAL A 116 -7.70 3.85 -8.24
N GLY A 117 -6.37 3.77 -8.28
CA GLY A 117 -5.59 3.53 -9.49
C GLY A 117 -5.21 4.80 -10.25
N GLU A 118 -5.83 5.94 -9.96
CA GLU A 118 -5.50 7.23 -10.59
C GLU A 118 -4.34 7.93 -9.86
N CYS A 119 -3.61 8.77 -10.61
CA CYS A 119 -2.59 9.64 -10.04
C CYS A 119 -3.22 10.94 -9.50
N PRO A 120 -2.89 11.39 -8.28
CA PRO A 120 -3.38 12.68 -7.77
C PRO A 120 -3.01 13.85 -8.69
N SER A 121 -3.94 14.80 -8.87
CA SER A 121 -3.78 15.91 -9.82
C SER A 121 -2.61 16.83 -9.49
N ASP A 122 -2.31 17.02 -8.22
CA ASP A 122 -1.17 17.80 -7.73
C ASP A 122 0.19 17.10 -8.03
N VAL A 123 0.22 15.77 -7.99
CA VAL A 123 1.40 14.99 -8.43
C VAL A 123 1.62 15.13 -9.93
N LEU A 124 0.54 15.07 -10.71
CA LEU A 124 0.60 15.27 -12.15
C LEU A 124 1.05 16.69 -12.50
N ALA A 125 0.53 17.70 -11.81
CA ALA A 125 0.91 19.10 -12.02
C ALA A 125 2.38 19.39 -11.66
N ALA A 126 2.91 18.72 -10.63
CA ALA A 126 4.31 18.87 -10.22
C ALA A 126 5.28 18.03 -11.08
N ALA A 127 4.78 17.04 -11.80
CA ALA A 127 5.61 16.27 -12.71
C ALA A 127 5.95 17.14 -13.94
N THR A 128 7.24 17.36 -14.17
CA THR A 128 7.68 17.75 -15.51
C THR A 128 7.30 16.61 -16.44
N ASP A 129 6.41 16.90 -17.39
CA ASP A 129 5.60 15.99 -18.24
C ASP A 129 6.32 14.76 -18.82
N ARG A 130 7.66 14.76 -18.86
CA ARG A 130 8.47 13.69 -19.46
C ARG A 130 9.17 12.74 -18.49
N SER A 131 9.14 13.01 -17.19
CA SER A 131 9.86 12.18 -16.21
C SER A 131 8.96 11.14 -15.54
N LEU A 132 7.68 11.44 -15.29
CA LEU A 132 6.76 10.54 -14.59
C LEU A 132 6.12 9.54 -15.57
N VAL A 133 6.50 8.27 -15.50
CA VAL A 133 5.97 7.23 -16.40
C VAL A 133 4.90 6.34 -15.79
N HIS A 134 4.86 6.28 -14.46
CA HIS A 134 3.81 5.54 -13.77
C HIS A 134 3.45 6.23 -12.47
N CYS A 135 2.15 6.33 -12.23
CA CYS A 135 1.62 6.81 -10.97
C CYS A 135 0.28 6.12 -10.71
N SER A 136 0.10 5.55 -9.53
CA SER A 136 -1.15 4.90 -9.14
C SER A 136 -1.36 4.97 -7.63
N SER A 137 -2.62 5.10 -7.22
CA SER A 137 -3.06 5.07 -5.83
C SER A 137 -3.83 3.79 -5.50
N CYS A 138 -3.87 3.41 -4.22
CA CYS A 138 -4.68 2.28 -3.73
C CYS A 138 -5.02 2.43 -2.24
N GLU A 139 -6.05 1.72 -1.79
CA GLU A 139 -6.75 1.93 -0.50
C GLU A 139 -6.75 0.68 0.39
N TYR A 140 -5.76 -0.21 0.24
CA TYR A 140 -5.61 -1.40 1.08
C TYR A 140 -4.15 -1.57 1.51
N ASP A 141 -3.93 -2.27 2.63
CA ASP A 141 -2.61 -2.35 3.23
C ASP A 141 -1.56 -2.95 2.30
N GLY A 142 -0.41 -2.28 2.23
CA GLY A 142 0.75 -2.69 1.44
C GLY A 142 0.50 -2.71 -0.07
N CYS A 143 -0.61 -2.20 -0.57
CA CYS A 143 -1.02 -2.30 -1.98
C CYS A 143 0.00 -1.72 -2.96
N ASN A 144 0.72 -0.67 -2.55
CA ASN A 144 1.73 -0.02 -3.37
C ASN A 144 3.04 -0.83 -3.49
N SER A 145 3.14 -2.02 -2.88
CA SER A 145 4.18 -3.00 -3.20
C SER A 145 3.94 -3.74 -4.51
N ALA A 146 2.67 -3.91 -4.90
CA ALA A 146 2.31 -4.79 -6.00
C ALA A 146 2.78 -4.25 -7.36
N ASN A 147 3.09 -5.18 -8.25
CA ASN A 147 3.15 -4.89 -9.68
C ASN A 147 1.73 -5.05 -10.24
N ARG A 148 1.32 -4.22 -11.20
CA ARG A 148 -0.07 -4.10 -11.69
C ARG A 148 -0.73 -5.43 -12.11
N ASN A 149 0.06 -6.47 -12.36
CA ASN A 149 -0.39 -7.77 -12.86
C ASN A 149 -0.90 -8.75 -11.80
N THR A 150 -0.72 -8.54 -10.50
CA THR A 150 -1.07 -9.55 -9.47
C THR A 150 -2.48 -9.44 -8.88
N VAL A 151 -3.22 -8.35 -9.11
CA VAL A 151 -4.51 -8.12 -8.43
C VAL A 151 -5.69 -8.87 -9.06
N PHE A 152 -5.59 -9.30 -10.32
CA PHE A 152 -6.70 -9.98 -11.01
C PHE A 152 -6.99 -11.41 -10.52
N LEU A 153 -6.07 -12.06 -9.81
CA LEU A 153 -6.20 -13.48 -9.45
C LEU A 153 -6.95 -13.72 -8.12
N MET A 154 -6.94 -12.78 -7.18
CA MET A 154 -7.55 -12.98 -5.84
C MET A 154 -9.07 -12.84 -5.83
N GLY A 155 -9.66 -12.13 -6.79
CA GLY A 155 -11.12 -11.95 -6.89
C GLY A 155 -11.88 -13.19 -7.37
N LEU A 156 -11.20 -14.14 -8.04
CA LEU A 156 -11.83 -15.34 -8.59
C LEU A 156 -11.96 -16.49 -7.57
N LEU A 157 -11.19 -16.44 -6.49
CA LEU A 157 -11.18 -17.51 -5.47
C LEU A 157 -12.55 -17.75 -4.81
N PRO A 158 -13.29 -16.72 -4.33
CA PRO A 158 -14.61 -16.95 -3.73
C PRO A 158 -15.66 -17.42 -4.74
N LEU A 159 -15.53 -17.04 -6.02
CA LEU A 159 -16.41 -17.51 -7.10
C LEU A 159 -16.20 -19.00 -7.38
N LEU A 160 -14.93 -19.46 -7.41
CA LEU A 160 -14.61 -20.88 -7.59
C LEU A 160 -15.12 -21.73 -6.41
N ILE A 161 -14.92 -21.28 -5.17
CA ILE A 161 -15.42 -22.01 -4.00
C ILE A 161 -16.94 -22.16 -4.07
N PHE A 162 -17.67 -21.09 -4.41
CA PHE A 162 -19.13 -21.15 -4.53
C PHE A 162 -19.61 -22.15 -5.59
N ILE A 163 -18.92 -22.23 -6.74
CA ILE A 163 -19.25 -23.17 -7.83
C ILE A 163 -18.97 -24.62 -7.46
N PHE A 164 -17.93 -24.90 -6.66
CA PHE A 164 -17.57 -26.28 -6.29
C PHE A 164 -18.26 -26.81 -5.03
N THR A 165 -18.88 -25.95 -4.22
CA THR A 165 -19.62 -26.36 -3.01
C THR A 165 -21.13 -26.50 -3.20
N HIS A 166 -21.65 -26.14 -4.38
CA HIS A 166 -23.04 -26.28 -4.78
C HIS A 166 -23.19 -27.19 -5.99
#